data_AF-A0A5Y3M6C5-F1
#
_entry.id   AF-A0A5Y3M6C5-F1
#
_cell.length_a   1.000
_cell.length_b   1.000
_cell.length_c   1.000
_cell.angle_alpha   90.00
_cell.angle_beta   90.00
_cell.angle_gamma   90.00
#
_symmetry.space_group_name_H-M   'P 1'
#
loop_
_entity.id
_entity.type
_entity.pdbx_description
1 polymer ?
#
loop_
_entity_poly.entity_id
_entity_poly.type
_entity_poly.pdbx_seq_one_letter_code
_entity_poly.pdbx_strand_id
1 'polypeptide(L)' 'MEKIDLHMHSHYSDDADYPVAELIARCLREGVTTLAVTDHNSAFSFAESIKWRSDSLNIISGIEIDCTFQGRNFHLLG' A
#
# COMPACT_ATOMS: atom_id res chain seq x y z
N MET A 1 1.68 2.39 21.00
CA MET A 1 1.51 3.50 20.03
C MET A 1 1.17 2.82 18.71
N GLU A 2 0.14 3.29 18.00
CA GLU A 2 -0.21 2.72 16.69
C GLU A 2 0.97 2.92 15.73
N LYS A 3 1.39 1.84 15.07
CA LYS A 3 2.44 1.90 14.04
C LYS A 3 1.74 1.90 12.69
N ILE A 4 1.92 2.98 11.95
CA ILE A 4 1.15 3.27 10.74
C ILE A 4 2.12 3.34 9.56
N ASP A 5 1.75 2.71 8.44
CA ASP A 5 2.48 2.82 7.18
C ASP A 5 1.49 2.93 6.01
N LEU A 6 1.40 4.12 5.42
CA LEU A 6 0.39 4.44 4.39
C LEU A 6 0.98 4.52 2.98
N HIS A 7 2.24 4.11 2.78
CA HIS A 7 2.89 4.20 1.47
C HIS A 7 3.84 3.01 1.28
N MET A 8 3.34 1.99 0.59
CA MET A 8 4.11 0.78 0.26
C MET A 8 3.58 0.16 -1.03
N HIS A 9 4.45 -0.55 -1.75
CA HIS A 9 4.12 -1.19 -3.02
C HIS A 9 4.16 -2.71 -2.89
N SER A 10 3.34 -3.36 -3.70
CA SER A 10 3.29 -4.79 -3.91
C SER A 10 3.75 -5.13 -5.34
N HIS A 11 3.69 -6.40 -5.74
CA HIS A 11 3.99 -6.83 -7.12
C HIS A 11 3.10 -6.19 -8.20
N TYR A 12 2.08 -5.41 -7.81
CA TYR A 12 1.28 -4.63 -8.76
C TYR A 12 1.99 -3.35 -9.21
N SER A 13 3.12 -2.99 -8.59
CA SER A 13 4.03 -1.92 -9.03
C SER A 13 5.29 -2.52 -9.65
N ASP A 14 5.99 -1.71 -10.45
CA ASP A 14 7.21 -2.11 -11.14
C ASP A 14 8.48 -2.06 -10.27
N ASP A 15 8.41 -1.40 -9.11
CA ASP A 15 9.51 -1.23 -8.17
C ASP A 15 9.39 -2.12 -6.91
N ALA A 16 8.46 -3.06 -6.89
CA ALA A 16 8.25 -3.98 -5.78
C ALA A 16 7.97 -5.43 -6.21
N ASP A 17 8.49 -6.37 -5.43
CA ASP A 17 8.45 -7.81 -5.76
C ASP A 17 7.48 -8.62 -4.91
N TYR A 18 7.03 -8.09 -3.76
CA TYR A 18 6.30 -8.90 -2.77
C TYR A 18 4.82 -9.07 -3.14
N PRO A 19 4.28 -10.31 -3.06
CA PRO A 19 2.84 -10.52 -3.04
C PRO A 19 2.16 -9.79 -1.88
N VAL A 20 0.94 -9.31 -2.12
CA VAL A 20 0.14 -8.56 -1.13
C VAL A 20 0.06 -9.30 0.22
N ALA A 21 -0.16 -10.62 0.18
CA ALA A 21 -0.19 -11.47 1.38
C ALA A 21 1.14 -11.46 2.16
N GLU A 22 2.29 -11.51 1.47
CA GLU A 22 3.61 -11.49 2.12
C GLU A 22 3.92 -10.10 2.70
N LEU A 23 3.56 -9.04 1.97
CA LEU A 23 3.70 -7.65 2.41
C LEU A 23 2.90 -7.40 3.70
N ILE A 24 1.65 -7.87 3.77
CA ILE A 24 0.82 -7.74 4.98
C ILE A 24 1.38 -8.59 6.12
N ALA A 25 1.83 -9.81 5.85
CA ALA A 25 2.45 -10.65 6.87
C ALA A 25 3.70 -9.99 7.47
N ARG A 26 4.48 -9.26 6.66
CA ARG A 26 5.61 -8.43 7.13
C ARG A 26 5.11 -7.30 8.02
N CYS A 27 4.11 -6.54 7.58
CA CYS A 27 3.50 -5.46 8.37
C CYS A 27 3.06 -5.95 9.76
N LEU A 28 2.37 -7.10 9.82
CA LEU A 28 1.93 -7.73 11.07
C LEU A 28 3.11 -8.11 11.97
N ARG A 29 4.17 -8.72 11.42
CA ARG A 29 5.39 -9.07 12.21
C ARG A 29 6.08 -7.83 12.77
N GLU A 30 6.06 -6.74 12.02
CA GLU A 30 6.64 -5.45 12.42
C GLU A 30 5.72 -4.64 13.34
N GLY A 31 4.53 -5.15 13.67
CA GLY A 31 3.57 -4.51 14.56
C GLY A 31 2.83 -3.32 13.95
N VAL A 32 2.75 -3.23 12.62
CA VAL A 32 1.93 -2.23 11.90
C VAL A 32 0.45 -2.52 12.17
N THR A 33 -0.28 -1.51 12.64
CA THR A 33 -1.69 -1.59 13.01
C THR A 33 -2.60 -0.86 12.03
N THR A 34 -2.06 -0.02 11.16
CA THR A 34 -2.80 0.62 10.05
C THR A 34 -1.92 0.69 8.82
N LEU A 35 -2.43 0.21 7.69
CA LEU A 35 -1.70 0.25 6.42
C LEU A 35 -2.54 0.66 5.21
N ALA A 36 -1.84 1.13 4.16
CA ALA A 36 -2.36 1.26 2.81
C ALA A 36 -1.29 0.77 1.80
N VAL A 37 -1.68 -0.09 0.87
CA VAL A 37 -0.85 -0.44 -0.28
C VAL A 37 -1.21 0.53 -1.41
N THR A 38 -0.22 1.25 -1.93
CA THR A 38 -0.38 2.40 -2.83
C THR A 38 0.36 2.15 -4.14
N ASP A 39 -0.02 1.09 -4.84
CA ASP A 39 0.70 0.70 -6.07
C ASP A 39 0.65 1.79 -7.15
N HIS A 40 1.70 1.85 -7.97
CA HIS A 40 1.80 2.79 -9.09
C HIS A 40 0.65 2.62 -10.08
N ASN A 41 -0.20 3.64 -10.19
CA ASN A 41 -1.37 3.72 -11.06
C ASN A 41 -2.34 2.51 -10.98
N SER A 42 -2.34 1.80 -9.86
CA SER A 42 -3.14 0.59 -9.65
C SER A 42 -3.66 0.53 -8.23
N ALA A 43 -4.95 0.20 -8.08
CA ALA A 43 -5.57 -0.05 -6.78
C ALA A 43 -5.95 -1.54 -6.60
N PHE A 44 -5.43 -2.43 -7.45
CA PHE A 44 -5.83 -3.86 -7.47
C PHE A 44 -5.42 -4.60 -6.20
N SER A 45 -4.33 -4.21 -5.54
CA SER A 45 -3.90 -4.77 -4.27
C SER A 45 -4.94 -4.60 -3.16
N PHE A 46 -5.85 -3.62 -3.25
CA PHE A 46 -6.88 -3.40 -2.23
C PHE A 46 -7.81 -4.61 -2.06
N ALA A 47 -8.19 -5.26 -3.16
CA ALA A 47 -9.10 -6.41 -3.13
C ALA A 47 -8.49 -7.62 -2.40
N GLU A 48 -7.17 -7.78 -2.47
CA GLU A 48 -6.44 -8.81 -1.72
C GLU A 48 -6.17 -8.39 -0.29
N SER A 49 -5.75 -7.15 -0.08
CA SER A 49 -5.34 -6.65 1.24
C SER A 49 -6.51 -6.57 2.21
N ILE A 50 -7.68 -6.11 1.77
CA ILE A 50 -8.86 -5.97 2.65
C ILE A 50 -9.30 -7.29 3.31
N LYS A 51 -8.96 -8.45 2.71
CA LYS A 51 -9.22 -9.78 3.28
C LYS A 51 -8.49 -10.03 4.60
N TRP A 52 -7.44 -9.28 4.90
CA TRP A 52 -6.62 -9.39 6.11
C TRP A 52 -7.05 -8.44 7.23
N ARG A 53 -8.06 -7.59 6.98
CA ARG A 53 -8.58 -6.67 8.00
C ARG A 53 -9.02 -7.44 9.24
N SER A 54 -8.72 -6.89 10.41
CA SER A 54 -9.13 -7.43 11.70
C SER A 54 -9.35 -6.30 12.71
N ASP A 55 -9.75 -6.65 13.94
CA ASP A 55 -9.89 -5.68 15.04
C ASP A 55 -8.56 -5.00 15.39
N SER A 56 -7.42 -5.61 15.04
CA SER A 56 -6.08 -5.10 15.32
C SER A 56 -5.33 -4.58 14.08
N LEU A 57 -5.90 -4.75 12.88
CA LEU A 57 -5.30 -4.31 11.61
C LEU A 57 -6.33 -3.54 10.78
N ASN A 58 -6.14 -2.23 10.73
CA ASN A 58 -6.87 -1.35 9.84
C ASN A 58 -6.19 -1.32 8.46
N ILE A 59 -6.99 -1.42 7.41
CA ILE A 59 -6.52 -1.37 6.02
C ILE A 59 -7.33 -0.31 5.30
N ILE A 60 -6.63 0.64 4.70
CA ILE A 60 -7.18 1.76 3.93
C ILE A 60 -6.85 1.49 2.46
N SER A 61 -7.80 1.80 1.56
CA SER A 61 -7.50 1.81 0.12
C SER A 61 -6.46 2.88 -0.18
N GLY A 62 -5.54 2.59 -1.10
CA GLY A 62 -4.53 3.55 -1.53
C GLY A 62 -4.15 3.34 -3.00
N ILE A 63 -3.58 4.39 -3.58
CA ILE A 63 -2.95 4.39 -4.90
C ILE A 63 -1.85 5.45 -4.94
N GLU A 64 -0.78 5.22 -5.69
CA GLU A 64 0.19 6.26 -6.04
C GLU A 64 0.04 6.60 -7.54
N ILE A 65 -0.34 7.84 -7.85
CA ILE A 65 -0.67 8.27 -9.20
C ILE A 65 0.50 9.04 -9.80
N ASP A 66 0.98 8.58 -10.94
CA ASP A 66 1.97 9.31 -11.73
C ASP A 66 1.36 10.58 -12.32
N CYS A 67 2.01 11.70 -12.03
CA CYS A 67 1.56 13.01 -12.44
C CYS A 67 2.70 13.77 -13.13
N THR A 68 2.39 14.46 -14.22
CA THR A 68 3.31 15.43 -14.83
C THR A 68 2.70 16.82 -14.79
N PHE A 69 3.41 17.77 -14.19
CA PHE A 69 2.99 19.16 -14.15
C PHE A 69 4.16 20.09 -14.45
N GLN A 70 3.98 20.99 -15.41
CA GLN A 70 5.02 21.94 -15.85
C GLN A 70 6.36 21.28 -16.19
N GLY A 71 6.33 20.13 -16.86
CA GLY A 71 7.52 19.39 -17.28
C GLY A 71 8.26 18.66 -16.13
N ARG A 72 7.62 18.51 -14.97
CA ARG A 72 8.17 17.77 -13.82
C ARG A 72 7.29 16.60 -13.48
N ASN A 73 7.92 15.49 -13.09
CA ASN A 73 7.22 14.30 -12.61
C ASN A 73 6.99 14.41 -11.10
N PHE A 74 5.80 13.98 -10.68
CA PHE A 74 5.37 13.89 -9.30
C PHE A 74 4.65 12.57 -9.13
N HIS A 75 4.64 12.06 -7.92
CA HIS A 75 3.72 11.01 -7.52
C HIS A 75 2.76 11.55 -6.48
N LEU A 76 1.47 11.24 -6.66
CA LEU A 76 0.41 11.72 -5.78
C LEU A 76 -0.28 10.52 -5.12
N LEU A 77 -0.22 10.47 -3.79
CA LEU A 77 -1.00 9.51 -3.01
C LEU A 77 -2.49 9.87 -3.03
N GLY A 78 -3.34 8.86 -3.17
CA GLY A 78 -4.80 8.97 -3.16
C GLY A 78 -5.49 7.88 -2.36
#